data_AF-A0A8T4DV41-F1
#
_entry.id   AF-A0A8T4DV41-F1
#
_cell.length_a   1.000
_cell.length_b   1.000
_cell.length_c   1.000
_cell.angle_alpha   90.00
_cell.angle_beta   90.00
_cell.angle_gamma   90.00
#
_symmetry.space_group_name_H-M   'P 1'
#
loop_
_entity.id
_entity.type
_entity.pdbx_description
1 polymer ?
#
loop_
_entity_poly.entity_id
_entity_poly.type
_entity_poly.pdbx_seq_one_letter_code
_entity_poly.pdbx_strand_id
1 'polypeptide(L)' 'MSERPSSQNEQQLDPEWFKEFANFLNRNGNRKKLQEVKKIFVQAYFENIRDGMNSKEALHNAKSIALCFLTTRK' A
#
# COMPACT_ATOMS: atom_id res chain seq x y z
N MET A 1 27.78 1.34 22.54
CA MET A 1 27.32 1.98 21.28
C MET A 1 26.19 1.11 20.75
N SER A 2 24.94 1.56 20.87
CA SER A 2 23.78 0.82 20.38
C SER A 2 23.47 1.29 18.98
N GLU A 3 23.92 0.54 17.99
CA GLU A 3 23.53 0.77 16.59
C GLU A 3 22.07 0.33 16.44
N ARG A 4 21.18 1.31 16.27
CA ARG A 4 19.81 1.06 15.80
C ARG A 4 19.94 0.49 14.38
N PRO A 5 19.40 -0.70 14.06
CA PRO A 5 19.39 -1.14 12.68
C PRO A 5 18.54 -0.15 11.88
N SER A 6 19.21 0.52 10.97
CA SER A 6 18.65 1.46 10.01
C SER A 6 17.49 0.81 9.27
N SER A 7 16.38 1.55 9.17
CA SER A 7 15.14 1.21 8.46
C SER A 7 15.33 1.07 6.95
N GLN A 8 16.29 0.27 6.50
CA GLN A 8 16.75 0.19 5.11
C GLN A 8 16.02 -0.84 4.24
N ASN A 9 14.91 -1.42 4.73
CA ASN A 9 14.09 -2.34 3.94
C ASN A 9 12.66 -1.84 3.73
N GLU A 10 12.43 -0.53 3.67
CA GLU A 10 11.42 -0.03 2.73
C GLU A 10 11.98 -0.24 1.33
N GLN A 11 12.06 -1.51 0.90
CA GLN A 11 12.21 -1.87 -0.50
C GLN A 11 11.23 -0.98 -1.24
N GLN A 12 11.77 -0.10 -2.09
CA GLN A 12 11.00 0.72 -3.00
C GLN A 12 10.08 -0.22 -3.73
N LEU A 13 8.85 -0.19 -3.24
CA LEU A 13 7.84 -1.18 -3.50
C LEU A 13 7.51 -0.94 -4.97
N ASP A 14 7.92 -1.89 -5.82
CA ASP A 14 8.11 -1.73 -7.27
C ASP A 14 7.04 -0.83 -7.93
N PRO A 15 7.39 0.28 -8.59
CA PRO A 15 6.41 1.25 -9.09
C PRO A 15 5.37 0.67 -10.05
N GLU A 16 5.61 -0.49 -10.68
CA GLU A 16 4.70 -1.07 -11.68
C GLU A 16 3.39 -1.60 -11.10
N TRP A 17 3.42 -2.43 -10.04
CA TRP A 17 2.17 -2.94 -9.45
C TRP A 17 1.35 -1.80 -8.84
N PHE A 18 2.02 -0.72 -8.42
CA PHE A 18 1.36 0.49 -7.96
C PHE A 18 0.84 1.36 -9.09
N LYS A 19 1.47 1.38 -10.26
CA LYS A 19 0.98 2.12 -11.44
C LYS A 19 -0.39 1.61 -11.86
N GLU A 20 -0.62 0.30 -11.88
CA GLU A 20 -1.95 -0.26 -12.19
C GLU A 20 -3.00 0.21 -11.18
N PHE A 21 -2.65 0.14 -9.90
CA PHE A 21 -3.54 0.60 -8.84
C PHE A 21 -3.78 2.11 -8.97
N ALA A 22 -2.72 2.93 -8.98
CA ALA A 22 -2.79 4.38 -9.13
C ALA A 22 -3.52 4.83 -10.41
N ASN A 23 -3.44 4.09 -11.51
CA ASN A 23 -4.22 4.33 -12.73
C ASN A 23 -5.72 4.10 -12.51
N PHE A 24 -6.08 3.04 -11.79
CA PHE A 24 -7.46 2.82 -11.33
C PHE A 24 -7.93 3.96 -10.42
N LEU A 25 -7.06 4.45 -9.52
CA LEU A 25 -7.38 5.52 -8.58
C LEU A 25 -7.47 6.92 -9.21
N ASN A 26 -6.65 7.21 -10.22
CA ASN A 26 -6.59 8.52 -10.87
C ASN A 26 -7.89 8.91 -11.58
N ARG A 27 -8.74 7.92 -11.91
CA ARG A 27 -10.08 8.16 -12.49
C ARG A 27 -11.06 8.82 -11.52
N ASN A 28 -10.78 8.83 -10.21
CA ASN A 28 -11.68 9.35 -9.17
C ASN A 28 -11.52 10.85 -8.85
N GLY A 29 -10.58 11.57 -9.49
CA GLY A 29 -10.42 13.04 -9.40
C GLY A 29 -10.00 13.61 -8.03
N ASN A 30 -10.08 12.85 -6.94
CA ASN A 30 -9.78 13.31 -5.58
C ASN A 30 -8.34 12.94 -5.18
N ARG A 31 -7.39 13.85 -5.46
CA ARG A 31 -5.96 13.69 -5.17
C ARG A 31 -5.65 13.47 -3.67
N LYS A 32 -6.46 14.01 -2.75
CA LYS A 32 -6.28 13.79 -1.30
C LYS A 32 -6.67 12.36 -0.91
N LYS A 33 -7.86 11.91 -1.34
CA LYS A 33 -8.33 10.53 -1.15
C LYS A 33 -7.34 9.52 -1.76
N LEU A 34 -6.78 9.85 -2.92
CA LEU A 34 -5.73 9.07 -3.56
C LEU A 34 -4.50 8.92 -2.66
N GLN A 35 -3.98 10.01 -2.09
CA GLN A 35 -2.80 9.96 -1.21
C GLN A 35 -3.07 9.16 0.07
N GLU A 36 -4.25 9.27 0.66
CA GLU A 36 -4.65 8.48 1.84
C GLU A 36 -4.71 6.99 1.51
N VAL A 37 -5.36 6.62 0.41
CA VAL A 37 -5.47 5.22 -0.04
C VAL A 37 -4.10 4.63 -0.36
N LYS A 38 -3.18 5.43 -0.91
CA LYS A 38 -1.79 5.02 -1.13
C LYS A 38 -1.07 4.71 0.19
N LYS A 39 -1.24 5.53 1.23
CA LYS A 39 -0.67 5.28 2.55
C LYS A 39 -1.22 3.99 3.17
N ILE A 40 -2.55 3.82 3.12
CA ILE A 40 -3.23 2.62 3.63
C ILE A 40 -2.73 1.37 2.92
N PHE A 41 -2.60 1.42 1.60
CA PHE A 41 -2.08 0.32 0.82
C PHE A 41 -0.67 -0.09 1.29
N VAL A 42 0.26 0.86 1.38
CA VAL A 42 1.66 0.57 1.74
C VAL A 42 1.76 0.04 3.17
N GLN A 43 1.02 0.66 4.08
CA GLN A 43 0.96 0.23 5.48
C GLN A 43 0.42 -1.20 5.60
N ALA A 44 -0.73 -1.49 4.97
CA ALA A 44 -1.33 -2.82 4.99
C ALA A 44 -0.40 -3.88 4.37
N TYR A 45 0.32 -3.55 3.29
CA TYR A 45 1.28 -4.47 2.69
C TYR A 45 2.37 -4.86 3.69
N PHE A 46 3.04 -3.88 4.30
CA PHE A 46 4.13 -4.17 5.23
C PHE A 46 3.67 -4.79 6.55
N GLU A 47 2.46 -4.47 7.03
CA GLU A 47 1.83 -5.17 8.15
C GLU A 47 1.61 -6.65 7.82
N ASN A 48 1.01 -6.96 6.66
CA ASN A 48 0.82 -8.34 6.22
C ASN A 48 2.15 -9.12 6.08
N ILE A 49 3.21 -8.48 5.56
CA ILE A 49 4.54 -9.09 5.51
C ILE A 49 5.09 -9.36 6.92
N ARG A 50 4.93 -8.43 7.86
CA ARG A 50 5.35 -8.62 9.27
C ARG A 50 4.59 -9.74 9.96
N ASP A 51 3.33 -9.94 9.60
CA ASP A 51 2.48 -11.02 10.10
C ASP A 51 2.79 -12.39 9.45
N GLY A 52 3.76 -12.44 8.54
CA GLY A 52 4.24 -13.67 7.92
C GLY A 52 3.51 -14.05 6.63
N MET A 53 2.67 -13.19 6.06
CA MET A 53 2.13 -13.43 4.71
C MET A 53 3.25 -13.36 3.67
N ASN A 54 3.14 -14.20 2.64
CA ASN A 54 4.00 -14.06 1.48
C ASN A 54 3.64 -12.80 0.68
N SER A 55 4.59 -12.29 -0.11
CA SER A 55 4.44 -11.03 -0.83
C SER A 55 3.23 -10.98 -1.77
N LYS A 56 2.82 -12.12 -2.34
CA LYS A 56 1.67 -12.20 -3.25
C LYS A 56 0.35 -12.04 -2.49
N GLU A 57 0.22 -12.71 -1.35
CA GLU A 57 -0.94 -12.59 -0.46
C GLU A 57 -1.03 -11.21 0.18
N ALA A 58 0.09 -10.70 0.71
CA ALA A 58 0.18 -9.36 1.27
C ALA A 58 -0.24 -8.28 0.25
N LEU A 59 0.20 -8.43 -1.00
CA LEU A 59 -0.20 -7.54 -2.10
C LEU A 59 -1.71 -7.62 -2.37
N HIS A 60 -2.29 -8.81 -2.44
CA HIS A 60 -3.71 -8.99 -2.71
C HIS A 60 -4.58 -8.43 -1.57
N ASN A 61 -4.16 -8.67 -0.33
CA ASN A 61 -4.86 -8.16 0.85
C ASN A 61 -4.79 -6.63 0.94
N ALA A 62 -3.59 -6.06 0.74
CA ALA A 62 -3.40 -4.61 0.70
C ALA A 62 -4.23 -3.94 -0.40
N LYS A 63 -4.35 -4.55 -1.58
CA LYS A 63 -5.25 -4.08 -2.66
C LYS A 63 -6.70 -4.07 -2.20
N SER A 64 -7.17 -5.15 -1.59
CA SER A 64 -8.56 -5.28 -1.11
C SER A 64 -8.91 -4.22 -0.05
N ILE A 65 -8.03 -4.04 0.93
CA ILE A 65 -8.17 -3.02 1.97
C ILE A 65 -8.24 -1.63 1.34
N ALA A 66 -7.26 -1.28 0.50
CA ALA A 66 -7.20 0.02 -0.16
C ALA A 66 -8.42 0.28 -1.07
N LEU A 67 -8.97 -0.76 -1.71
CA LEU A 67 -10.21 -0.67 -2.48
C LEU A 67 -11.43 -0.32 -1.62
N CYS A 68 -11.56 -0.92 -0.43
CA CYS A 68 -12.65 -0.60 0.49
C CYS A 68 -12.66 0.91 0.83
N PHE A 69 -11.52 1.53 1.09
CA PHE A 69 -11.46 2.96 1.38
C PHE A 69 -11.83 3.88 0.19
N LEU A 70 -11.72 3.37 -1.04
CA LEU A 70 -12.17 4.12 -2.22
C LEU A 70 -13.67 3.99 -2.47
N THR A 71 -14.19 2.77 -2.33
CA THR A 71 -15.58 2.42 -2.65
C THR A 71 -16.53 2.79 -1.53
N THR A 72 -16.03 2.97 -0.31
CA THR A 72 -16.81 3.58 0.79
C THR A 72 -17.12 5.03 0.39
N ARG A 73 -18.31 5.22 -0.20
CA ARG A 73 -18.93 6.51 -0.48
C ARG A 73 -19.54 7.01 0.83
N LYS A 74 -19.16 8.22 1.25
CA LYS A 74 -20.06 9.07 2.04
C LYS A 74 -20.96 9.80 1.07
#